data_AF-A0A7D8BCK5-F1
#
_entry.id   AF-A0A7D8BCK5-F1
#
_cell.length_a   1.000
_cell.length_b   1.000
_cell.length_c   1.000
_cell.angle_alpha   90.00
_cell.angle_beta   90.00
_cell.angle_gamma   90.00
#
_symmetry.space_group_name_H-M   'P 1'
#
loop_
_entity.id
_entity.type
_entity.pdbx_description
1 polymer ?
#
loop_
_entity_poly.entity_id
_entity_poly.type
_entity_poly.pdbx_seq_one_letter_code
_entity_poly.pdbx_strand_id
1 'polypeptide(L)' 'MTDFESQVLQELSALKAQMQHLMGIGQPGRLNQLEARVEAHERSVQQLKGLGAAFGAVLTVVHVVIAYWTERH' A
#
# COMPACT_ATOMS: atom_id res chain seq x y z
N MET A 1 27.58 -13.35 36.52
CA MET A 1 26.37 -12.86 35.85
C MET A 1 25.27 -12.78 36.90
N THR A 2 24.60 -11.65 37.04
CA THR A 2 23.43 -11.54 37.94
C THR A 2 22.18 -12.12 37.27
N ASP A 3 21.15 -12.50 38.04
CA ASP A 3 19.90 -13.02 37.48
C ASP A 3 19.21 -12.00 36.56
N PHE A 4 19.26 -10.72 36.95
CA PHE A 4 18.78 -9.61 36.14
C PHE A 4 19.50 -9.54 34.78
N GLU A 5 20.83 -9.60 34.79
CA GLU A 5 21.64 -9.54 33.58
C GLU A 5 21.37 -10.73 32.64
N SER A 6 21.20 -11.93 33.20
CA SER A 6 20.80 -13.12 32.45
C SER A 6 19.43 -12.95 31.78
N GLN A 7 18.45 -12.41 32.51
CA GLN A 7 17.11 -12.18 31.99
C GLN A 7 17.10 -11.14 30.87
N VAL A 8 17.77 -10.01 31.06
CA VAL A 8 17.88 -8.95 30.05
C VAL A 8 18.53 -9.48 28.77
N LEU A 9 19.59 -10.29 28.89
CA LEU A 9 20.26 -10.87 27.73
C LEU A 9 19.34 -11.85 26.96
N GLN A 10 18.52 -12.63 27.66
CA GLN A 10 17.53 -13.49 27.01
C GLN A 10 16.49 -12.68 26.24
N GLU A 11 15.93 -11.66 26.86
CA GLU A 11 14.91 -10.81 26.23
C GLU A 11 15.49 -10.06 25.01
N LEU A 12 16.70 -9.53 25.12
CA LEU A 12 17.37 -8.83 24.02
C LEU A 12 17.69 -9.78 22.85
N SER A 13 18.08 -11.02 23.16
CA SER A 13 18.30 -12.07 22.16
C SER A 13 17.01 -12.42 21.41
N ALA A 14 15.91 -12.60 22.15
CA ALA A 14 14.60 -12.86 21.57
C ALA A 14 14.11 -11.69 20.70
N LEU A 15 14.27 -10.45 21.17
CA LEU A 15 13.95 -9.24 20.40
C LEU A 15 14.77 -9.15 19.12
N LYS A 16 16.08 -9.41 19.19
CA LYS A 16 16.97 -9.42 18.03
C LYS A 16 16.51 -10.45 16.99
N ALA A 17 16.14 -11.65 17.41
CA ALA A 17 15.63 -12.68 16.51
C ALA A 17 14.33 -12.26 15.82
N GLN A 18 13.40 -11.64 16.56
CA GLN A 18 12.14 -11.11 15.99
C GLN A 18 12.41 -9.99 14.99
N MET A 19 13.30 -9.06 15.31
CA MET A 19 13.72 -7.97 14.43
C MET A 19 14.37 -8.50 13.14
N GLN A 20 15.22 -9.52 13.23
CA GLN A 20 15.83 -10.16 12.06
C GLN A 20 14.77 -10.80 11.15
N HIS A 21 13.69 -11.33 11.70
CA HIS A 21 12.58 -11.87 10.91
C HIS A 21 11.74 -10.78 10.22
N LEU A 22 11.55 -9.64 10.89
CA LEU A 22 10.80 -8.51 10.35
C LEU A 22 11.57 -7.75 9.26
N MET A 23 12.83 -7.42 9.53
CA MET A 23 13.70 -6.66 8.63
C MET A 23 14.35 -7.54 7.56
N GLY A 24 14.64 -8.80 7.90
CA GLY A 24 15.44 -9.69 7.07
C GLY A 24 16.94 -9.56 7.33
N ILE A 25 17.67 -10.63 7.05
CA ILE A 25 19.14 -10.72 7.22
C ILE A 25 19.80 -11.07 5.88
N GLY A 26 19.69 -10.16 4.91
CA GLY A 26 20.16 -10.36 3.54
C GLY A 26 19.14 -11.02 2.60
N GLN A 27 17.99 -11.42 3.13
CA GLN A 27 16.79 -11.80 2.37
C GLN A 27 15.61 -10.92 2.81
N PRO A 28 14.59 -10.70 1.96
CA PRO A 28 13.46 -9.84 2.28
C PRO A 28 12.74 -10.32 3.56
N GLY A 29 12.73 -9.49 4.59
CA GLY A 29 11.92 -9.71 5.78
C GLY A 29 10.43 -9.50 5.53
N ARG A 30 9.61 -9.79 6.54
CA ARG A 30 8.14 -9.63 6.43
C ARG A 30 7.69 -8.22 6.11
N LEU A 31 8.42 -7.19 6.58
CA LEU A 31 8.11 -5.79 6.29
C LEU A 31 8.29 -5.48 4.80
N ASN A 32 9.37 -5.98 4.20
CA ASN A 32 9.64 -5.79 2.78
C ASN A 32 8.56 -6.47 1.90
N GLN A 33 8.07 -7.66 2.31
CA GLN A 33 6.95 -8.31 1.64
C GLN A 33 5.65 -7.50 1.75
N LEU A 34 5.42 -6.85 2.88
CA LEU A 34 4.27 -5.97 3.11
C LEU A 34 4.37 -4.72 2.24
N GLU A 35 5.53 -4.08 2.21
CA GLU A 35 5.81 -2.92 1.37
C GLU A 35 5.58 -3.23 -0.11
N ALA A 36 6.10 -4.36 -0.61
CA ALA A 36 5.87 -4.80 -1.98
C ALA A 36 4.38 -5.02 -2.30
N ARG A 37 3.60 -5.55 -1.35
CA ARG A 37 2.15 -5.70 -1.50
C ARG A 37 1.41 -4.37 -1.49
N VAL A 38 1.82 -3.44 -0.63
CA VAL A 38 1.25 -2.09 -0.57
C VAL A 38 1.55 -1.34 -1.86
N GLU A 39 2.78 -1.38 -2.36
CA GLU A 39 3.17 -0.74 -3.62
C GLU A 39 2.37 -1.29 -4.81
N ALA A 40 2.18 -2.61 -4.88
CA ALA A 40 1.32 -3.22 -5.90
C ALA A 40 -0.13 -2.72 -5.80
N HIS A 41 -0.65 -2.54 -4.58
CA HIS A 41 -1.99 -2.04 -4.36
C HIS A 41 -2.12 -0.56 -4.75
N GLU A 42 -1.14 0.27 -4.40
CA GLU A 42 -1.10 1.68 -4.79
C GLU A 42 -1.09 1.84 -6.31
N ARG A 43 -0.27 1.07 -7.02
CA ARG A 43 -0.26 1.09 -8.49
C ARG A 43 -1.61 0.69 -9.08
N SER A 44 -2.24 -0.35 -8.55
CA SER A 44 -3.58 -0.78 -9.01
C SER A 44 -4.63 0.30 -8.75
N VAL A 45 -4.63 0.91 -7.57
CA VAL A 45 -5.56 1.99 -7.21
C VAL A 45 -5.33 3.20 -8.11
N GLN A 46 -4.07 3.55 -8.40
CA GLN A 46 -3.73 4.69 -9.24
C GLN A 46 -4.21 4.49 -10.69
N GLN A 47 -4.05 3.28 -11.25
CA GLN A 47 -4.57 2.94 -12.58
C GLN A 47 -6.10 3.02 -12.63
N LEU A 48 -6.79 2.48 -11.62
CA LEU A 48 -8.24 2.57 -11.51
C LEU A 48 -8.71 4.02 -11.40
N LYS A 49 -7.98 4.86 -10.66
CA LYS A 49 -8.25 6.29 -10.55
C LYS A 49 -8.14 7.00 -11.90
N GLY A 50 -7.10 6.68 -12.67
CA GLY A 50 -6.91 7.21 -14.03
C GLY A 50 -8.03 6.80 -14.98
N LEU A 51 -8.41 5.52 -14.98
CA LEU A 51 -9.53 5.02 -15.77
C LEU A 51 -10.86 5.67 -15.35
N GLY A 52 -11.13 5.73 -14.05
CA GLY A 52 -12.34 6.37 -13.51
C GLY A 52 -12.45 7.84 -13.91
N ALA A 53 -11.34 8.58 -13.86
CA ALA A 53 -11.30 9.97 -14.31
C ALA A 53 -11.61 10.11 -15.81
N ALA A 54 -11.04 9.24 -16.65
CA ALA A 54 -11.31 9.25 -18.09
C ALA A 54 -12.78 8.91 -18.40
N PHE A 55 -13.33 7.87 -17.78
CA PHE A 55 -14.74 7.50 -17.90
C PHE A 55 -15.66 8.64 -17.44
N GLY A 56 -15.35 9.25 -16.29
CA GLY A 56 -16.09 10.40 -15.78
C GLY A 56 -16.09 11.57 -16.75
N ALA A 57 -14.93 11.90 -17.32
CA ALA A 57 -14.83 12.98 -18.32
C ALA A 57 -15.68 12.70 -19.57
N VAL A 58 -15.61 11.48 -20.10
CA VAL A 58 -16.42 11.07 -21.27
C VAL A 58 -17.91 11.18 -20.95
N LEU A 59 -18.35 10.66 -19.80
CA LEU A 59 -19.75 10.74 -19.39
C LEU A 59 -20.22 12.19 -19.22
N THR A 60 -19.39 13.07 -18.66
CA THR A 60 -19.71 14.49 -18.55
C THR A 60 -19.88 15.13 -19.93
N VAL A 61 -18.99 14.87 -20.88
CA VAL A 61 -19.11 15.39 -22.25
C VAL A 61 -20.40 14.92 -22.91
N VAL A 62 -20.73 13.62 -22.78
CA VAL A 62 -21.98 13.06 -23.30
C VAL A 62 -23.20 13.77 -22.71
N HIS A 63 -23.22 14.00 -21.39
CA HIS A 63 -24.31 14.72 -20.75
C HIS A 63 -24.44 16.16 -21.24
N VAL A 64 -23.32 16.87 -21.41
CA VAL A 64 -23.32 18.25 -21.93
C VAL A 64 -23.90 18.29 -23.35
N VAL A 65 -23.52 17.35 -24.21
CA VAL A 65 -24.05 17.27 -25.59
C VAL A 65 -25.55 17.00 -25.58
N ILE A 66 -26.03 16.04 -24.78
CA ILE A 66 -27.46 15.73 -24.69
C ILE A 66 -28.26 16.93 -24.15
N ALA A 67 -27.76 17.58 -23.11
CA ALA A 67 -28.39 18.78 -22.54
C ALA A 67 -28.48 19.90 -23.58
N TYR A 68 -27.38 20.17 -24.29
CA TYR A 68 -27.33 21.19 -25.33
C TYR A 68 -28.30 20.93 -26.49
N TRP A 69 -28.44 19.67 -26.91
CA TRP A 69 -29.37 19.29 -27.99
C TRP A 69 -30.82 19.38 -27.53
N THR A 70 -31.10 19.01 -26.28
CA THR A 70 -32.44 19.09 -25.67
C THR A 70 -32.89 20.54 -25.47
N GLU A 71 -32.01 21.43 -25.02
CA GLU A 71 -32.34 22.86 -24.86
C GLU A 71 -32.57 23.58 -26.20
N ARG A 72 -32.06 23.03 -27.30
CA ARG A 72 -32.12 23.66 -28.63
C ARG A 72 -33.33 23.22 -29.46
N HIS A 73 -34.09 22.20 -29.04
CA HIS A 73 -35.33 21.73 -29.67
C HIS A 73 -36.54 22.14 -28.83
#